data_AF-A0A7K4SIM2-F1
#
_entry.id   AF-A0A7K4SIM2-F1
#
_cell.length_a   1.000
_cell.length_b   1.000
_cell.length_c   1.000
_cell.angle_alpha   90.00
_cell.angle_beta   90.00
_cell.angle_gamma   90.00
#
_symmetry.space_group_name_H-M   'P 1'
#
loop_
_entity.id
_entity.type
_entity.pdbx_description
1 polymer ?
#
loop_
_entity_poly.entity_id
_entity_poly.type
_entity_poly.pdbx_seq_one_letter_code
_entity_poly.pdbx_strand_id
1 'polypeptide(L)'
;QCTKQLISERFGRGSRTVDLELETQIELLRETKRKYECVLQLARALTNHFYSLVQTQHALGDAFADLSQKSPELQEEFGYNAETQKLLCKNGETLLGAVNFFVSSINTLVNKTMEDTLMTVKQYETAIKVMHKQLLLFHNAISAYFAGNQQQLEQTLKQFNIKLKTPGAEKPSWLEEQ
;
A
#
# COMPACT_ATOMS: atom_id res chain seq x y z
N GLN A 1 57.36 32.23 38.30
CA GLN A 1 56.38 31.20 37.91
C GLN A 1 55.37 31.77 36.89
N CYS A 2 55.79 32.13 35.67
CA CYS A 2 54.85 32.55 34.61
C CYS A 2 55.48 32.45 33.22
N THR A 3 56.11 31.30 32.93
CA THR A 3 56.74 31.06 31.61
C THR A 3 56.49 29.64 31.09
N LYS A 4 56.10 28.70 31.97
CA LYS A 4 55.60 27.38 31.56
C LYS A 4 54.12 27.40 31.11
N GLN A 5 53.33 28.36 31.59
CA GLN A 5 51.89 28.44 31.28
C GLN A 5 51.63 28.99 29.88
N LEU A 6 52.49 29.90 29.38
CA LEU A 6 52.39 30.45 28.01
C LEU A 6 52.81 29.45 26.91
N ILE A 7 53.55 28.39 27.26
CA ILE A 7 53.98 27.35 26.30
C ILE A 7 52.90 26.27 26.14
N SER A 8 52.03 26.09 27.13
CA SER A 8 50.89 25.15 27.02
C SER A 8 49.82 25.64 26.04
N GLU A 9 49.75 26.94 25.77
CA GLU A 9 48.80 27.52 24.81
C GLU A 9 49.30 27.47 23.35
N ARG A 10 50.60 27.20 23.14
CA ARG A 10 51.25 27.17 21.82
C ARG A 10 51.42 25.78 21.20
N PHE A 11 51.08 24.70 21.91
CA PHE A 11 50.85 23.37 21.36
C PHE A 11 49.33 23.15 21.26
N GLY A 12 48.63 23.76 20.31
CA GLY A 12 49.00 23.63 18.90
C GLY A 12 48.94 22.17 18.42
N ARG A 13 48.17 21.31 19.09
CA ARG A 13 47.64 20.06 18.53
C ARG A 13 46.19 19.90 18.96
N GLY A 14 45.38 20.85 18.52
CA GLY A 14 44.10 20.44 17.99
C GLY A 14 44.41 19.55 16.79
N SER A 15 44.72 18.27 17.03
CA SER A 15 44.31 17.26 16.06
C SER A 15 42.89 17.64 15.78
N ARG A 16 42.58 17.97 14.53
CA ARG A 16 41.22 17.91 14.05
C ARG A 16 40.81 16.48 14.42
N THR A 17 40.17 16.30 15.57
CA THR A 17 39.43 15.11 15.92
C THR A 17 38.27 15.16 14.96
N VAL A 18 38.59 14.85 13.71
CA VAL A 18 37.69 14.25 12.76
C VAL A 18 37.21 13.04 13.53
N ASP A 19 36.05 13.20 14.15
CA ASP A 19 35.41 12.15 14.91
C ASP A 19 34.95 11.14 13.86
N LEU A 20 35.89 10.28 13.46
CA LEU A 20 35.72 9.27 12.41
C LEU A 20 34.51 8.38 12.70
N GLU A 21 34.17 8.21 13.98
CA GLU A 21 32.97 7.52 14.42
C GLU A 21 31.71 8.34 14.07
N LEU A 22 31.68 9.63 14.40
CA LEU A 22 30.59 10.52 14.02
C LEU A 22 30.42 10.61 12.49
N GLU A 23 31.52 10.70 11.73
CA GLU A 23 31.48 10.70 10.26
C GLU A 23 30.90 9.39 9.72
N THR A 24 31.28 8.25 10.30
CA THR A 24 30.73 6.94 9.93
C THR A 24 29.23 6.86 10.23
N GLN A 25 28.79 7.37 11.38
CA GLN A 25 27.37 7.40 11.76
C GLN A 25 26.55 8.33 10.85
N ILE A 26 27.10 9.48 10.45
CA ILE A 26 26.48 10.41 9.50
C ILE A 26 26.31 9.74 8.13
N GLU A 27 27.32 9.03 7.64
CA GLU A 27 27.23 8.31 6.36
C GLU A 27 26.17 7.20 6.40
N LEU A 28 26.10 6.43 7.49
CA LEU A 28 25.05 5.42 7.66
C LEU A 28 23.64 6.04 7.67
N LEU A 29 23.48 7.21 8.29
CA LEU A 29 22.22 7.93 8.31
C LEU A 29 21.84 8.42 6.91
N ARG A 30 22.79 8.98 6.15
CA ARG A 30 22.58 9.40 4.75
C ARG A 30 22.18 8.23 3.87
N GLU A 31 22.85 7.09 4.01
CA GLU A 31 22.53 5.88 3.27
C GLU A 31 21.10 5.39 3.61
N THR A 32 20.73 5.41 4.88
CA THR A 32 19.39 5.03 5.33
C THR A 32 18.32 5.96 4.77
N LYS A 33 18.55 7.28 4.77
CA LYS A 33 17.67 8.27 4.14
C LYS A 33 17.45 7.94 2.65
N ARG A 34 18.54 7.70 1.90
CA ARG A 34 18.47 7.33 0.47
C ARG A 34 17.65 6.06 0.23
N LYS A 35 17.78 5.06 1.10
CA LYS A 35 16.96 3.83 1.04
C LYS A 35 15.48 4.15 1.24
N TYR A 36 15.14 5.02 2.19
CA TYR A 36 13.75 5.42 2.44
C TYR A 36 13.19 6.31 1.32
N GLU A 37 14.01 7.16 0.69
CA GLU A 37 13.65 7.92 -0.52
C GLU A 37 13.30 6.98 -1.67
N CYS A 38 14.08 5.92 -1.88
CA CYS A 38 13.78 4.88 -2.86
C CYS A 38 12.44 4.19 -2.56
N VAL A 39 12.19 3.78 -1.31
CA VAL A 39 10.91 3.21 -0.90
C VAL A 39 9.75 4.17 -1.16
N LEU A 40 9.91 5.46 -0.83
CA LEU A 40 8.91 6.48 -1.08
C LEU A 40 8.60 6.63 -2.57
N GLN A 41 9.62 6.61 -3.43
CA GLN A 41 9.45 6.67 -4.88
C GLN A 41 8.66 5.46 -5.39
N LEU A 42 9.03 4.25 -4.96
CA LEU A 42 8.33 3.02 -5.35
C LEU A 42 6.88 3.00 -4.85
N ALA A 43 6.65 3.45 -3.62
CA ALA A 43 5.30 3.54 -3.04
C ALA A 43 4.42 4.51 -3.83
N ARG A 44 4.94 5.67 -4.25
CA ARG A 44 4.23 6.60 -5.15
C ARG A 44 3.89 5.99 -6.50
N ALA A 45 4.85 5.28 -7.11
CA ALA A 45 4.61 4.57 -8.37
C ALA A 45 3.50 3.52 -8.20
N LEU A 46 3.56 2.74 -7.11
CA LEU A 46 2.52 1.77 -6.77
C LEU A 46 1.15 2.43 -6.59
N THR A 47 1.06 3.55 -5.87
CA THR A 47 -0.20 4.31 -5.71
C THR A 47 -0.78 4.70 -7.06
N ASN A 48 0.04 5.25 -7.96
CA ASN A 48 -0.42 5.72 -9.27
C ASN A 48 -0.92 4.56 -10.13
N HIS A 49 -0.15 3.47 -10.23
CA HIS A 49 -0.57 2.30 -11.00
C HIS A 49 -1.82 1.65 -10.42
N PHE A 50 -1.91 1.56 -9.10
CA PHE A 50 -3.05 0.95 -8.43
C PHE A 50 -4.31 1.82 -8.57
N TYR A 51 -4.18 3.14 -8.53
CA TYR A 51 -5.27 4.05 -8.87
C TYR A 51 -5.79 3.80 -10.29
N SER A 52 -4.90 3.73 -11.29
CA SER A 52 -5.29 3.42 -12.68
C SER A 52 -5.98 2.07 -12.82
N LEU A 53 -5.51 1.05 -12.08
CA LEU A 53 -6.17 -0.25 -12.01
C LEU A 53 -7.60 -0.12 -11.51
N VAL A 54 -7.82 0.52 -10.36
CA VAL A 54 -9.16 0.70 -9.76
C VAL A 54 -10.09 1.46 -10.71
N GLN A 55 -9.61 2.51 -11.38
CA GLN A 55 -10.42 3.24 -12.37
C GLN A 55 -10.82 2.35 -13.56
N THR A 56 -9.89 1.50 -14.02
CA THR A 56 -10.17 0.55 -15.11
C THR A 56 -11.16 -0.52 -14.68
N GLN A 57 -11.07 -1.00 -13.43
CA GLN A 57 -12.04 -1.94 -12.87
C GLN A 57 -13.44 -1.32 -12.79
N HIS A 58 -13.56 -0.04 -12.44
CA HIS A 58 -14.85 0.66 -12.40
C HIS A 58 -15.48 0.70 -13.79
N ALA A 59 -14.74 1.19 -14.79
CA ALA A 59 -15.21 1.27 -16.16
C ALA A 59 -15.59 -0.11 -16.73
N LEU A 60 -14.81 -1.14 -16.42
CA LEU A 60 -15.09 -2.50 -16.85
C LEU A 60 -16.33 -3.08 -16.16
N GLY A 61 -16.52 -2.78 -14.87
CA GLY A 61 -17.72 -3.15 -14.12
C GLY A 61 -18.99 -2.51 -14.70
N ASP A 62 -18.94 -1.24 -15.07
CA ASP A 62 -20.06 -0.53 -15.71
C ASP A 62 -20.38 -1.12 -17.09
N ALA A 63 -19.36 -1.40 -17.90
CA ALA A 63 -19.54 -2.03 -19.21
C ALA A 63 -20.19 -3.42 -19.11
N PHE A 64 -19.76 -4.25 -18.14
CA PHE A 64 -20.39 -5.54 -17.89
C PHE A 64 -21.83 -5.40 -17.38
N ALA A 65 -22.12 -4.43 -16.52
CA ALA A 65 -23.47 -4.20 -16.04
C ALA A 65 -24.42 -3.80 -17.19
N ASP A 66 -23.96 -2.95 -18.11
CA ASP A 66 -24.71 -2.56 -19.30
C ASP A 66 -24.99 -3.75 -20.23
N LEU A 67 -23.97 -4.56 -20.51
CA LEU A 67 -24.10 -5.75 -21.34
C LEU A 67 -25.00 -6.81 -20.72
N SER A 68 -24.98 -6.96 -19.39
CA SER A 68 -25.88 -7.84 -18.64
C SER A 68 -27.34 -7.47 -18.87
N GLN A 69 -27.67 -6.17 -18.88
CA GLN A 69 -29.04 -5.70 -19.10
C GLN A 69 -29.50 -5.84 -20.56
N LYS A 70 -28.56 -5.78 -21.51
CA LYS A 70 -28.84 -5.74 -22.95
C LYS A 70 -28.73 -7.09 -23.67
N SER A 71 -28.11 -8.09 -23.05
CA SER A 71 -27.85 -9.40 -23.66
C SER A 71 -28.47 -10.51 -22.81
N PRO A 72 -29.77 -10.81 -22.97
CA PRO A 72 -30.48 -11.81 -22.15
C PRO A 72 -29.81 -13.19 -22.15
N GLU A 73 -29.16 -13.57 -23.25
CA GLU A 73 -28.48 -14.85 -23.41
C GLU A 73 -27.19 -14.97 -22.57
N LEU A 74 -26.61 -13.84 -22.17
CA LEU A 74 -25.36 -13.74 -21.40
C LEU A 74 -25.52 -12.88 -20.13
N GLN A 75 -26.78 -12.60 -19.75
CA GLN A 75 -27.11 -11.66 -18.69
C GLN A 75 -26.41 -12.03 -17.39
N GLU A 76 -26.36 -13.33 -17.10
CA GLU A 76 -25.89 -13.88 -15.86
C GLU A 76 -24.36 -13.77 -15.74
N GLU A 77 -23.64 -14.16 -16.80
CA GLU A 77 -22.19 -14.12 -16.92
C GLU A 77 -21.67 -12.69 -16.82
N PHE A 78 -22.28 -11.78 -17.57
CA PHE A 78 -21.95 -10.36 -17.48
C PHE A 78 -22.30 -9.79 -16.10
N GLY A 79 -23.44 -10.18 -15.52
CA GLY A 79 -23.84 -9.74 -14.19
C GLY A 79 -22.83 -10.14 -13.11
N TYR A 80 -22.37 -11.39 -13.12
CA TYR A 80 -21.37 -11.88 -12.18
C TYR A 80 -20.03 -11.15 -12.30
N ASN A 81 -19.57 -10.92 -13.53
CA ASN A 81 -18.33 -10.19 -13.77
C ASN A 81 -18.45 -8.72 -13.37
N ALA A 82 -19.60 -8.08 -13.61
CA ALA A 82 -19.87 -6.71 -13.17
C ALA A 82 -19.76 -6.58 -11.64
N GLU A 83 -20.43 -7.46 -10.90
CA GLU A 83 -20.41 -7.44 -9.45
C GLU A 83 -19.01 -7.75 -8.88
N THR A 84 -18.27 -8.67 -9.52
CA THR A 84 -16.87 -8.94 -9.15
C THR A 84 -16.01 -7.68 -9.30
N GLN A 85 -16.14 -6.94 -10.40
CA GLN A 85 -15.35 -5.72 -10.60
C GLN A 85 -15.73 -4.61 -9.62
N LYS A 86 -17.02 -4.38 -9.37
CA LYS A 86 -17.48 -3.39 -8.37
C LYS A 86 -16.94 -3.67 -6.98
N LEU A 87 -16.93 -4.94 -6.58
CA LEU A 87 -16.35 -5.37 -5.31
C LEU A 87 -14.84 -5.08 -5.24
N LEU A 88 -14.09 -5.48 -6.27
CA LEU A 88 -12.64 -5.24 -6.32
C LEU A 88 -12.34 -3.75 -6.27
N CYS A 89 -13.15 -2.91 -6.92
CA CYS A 89 -13.03 -1.45 -6.83
C CYS A 89 -13.19 -0.97 -5.39
N LYS A 90 -14.27 -1.36 -4.70
CA LYS A 90 -14.55 -0.92 -3.32
C LYS A 90 -13.42 -1.28 -2.36
N ASN A 91 -12.91 -2.52 -2.44
CA ASN A 91 -11.79 -2.95 -1.62
C ASN A 91 -10.48 -2.25 -2.05
N GLY A 92 -10.33 -2.00 -3.35
CA GLY A 92 -9.21 -1.26 -3.94
C GLY A 92 -9.14 0.20 -3.45
N GLU A 93 -10.26 0.91 -3.37
CA GLU A 93 -10.32 2.27 -2.84
C GLU A 93 -9.84 2.35 -1.39
N THR A 94 -10.22 1.35 -0.58
CA THR A 94 -9.78 1.24 0.82
C THR A 94 -8.26 1.03 0.89
N LEU A 95 -7.73 0.09 0.10
CA LEU A 95 -6.28 -0.12 0.02
C LEU A 95 -5.55 1.12 -0.48
N LEU A 96 -6.08 1.79 -1.52
CA LEU A 96 -5.50 3.01 -2.07
C LEU A 96 -5.40 4.12 -1.02
N GLY A 97 -6.42 4.28 -0.17
CA GLY A 97 -6.38 5.18 0.99
C GLY A 97 -5.24 4.85 1.96
N ALA A 98 -5.06 3.56 2.28
CA ALA A 98 -3.98 3.10 3.16
C ALA A 98 -2.58 3.33 2.55
N VAL A 99 -2.41 3.05 1.25
CA VAL A 99 -1.13 3.30 0.56
C VAL A 99 -0.83 4.79 0.47
N ASN A 100 -1.82 5.64 0.20
CA ASN A 100 -1.64 7.10 0.23
C ASN A 100 -1.22 7.60 1.62
N PHE A 101 -1.83 7.06 2.67
CA PHE A 101 -1.44 7.38 4.05
C PHE A 101 0.01 6.96 4.35
N PHE A 102 0.41 5.77 3.90
CA PHE A 102 1.79 5.31 3.98
C PHE A 102 2.75 6.27 3.26
N VAL A 103 2.47 6.62 2.00
CA VAL A 103 3.28 7.55 1.20
C VAL A 103 3.43 8.91 1.90
N SER A 104 2.33 9.47 2.41
CA SER A 104 2.36 10.75 3.14
C SER A 104 3.21 10.69 4.42
N SER A 105 3.09 9.59 5.15
CA SER A 105 3.84 9.35 6.38
C SER A 105 5.34 9.20 6.12
N ILE A 106 5.72 8.42 5.09
CA ILE A 106 7.13 8.25 4.71
C ILE A 106 7.70 9.55 4.13
N ASN A 107 6.94 10.29 3.33
CA ASN A 107 7.35 11.61 2.84
C ASN A 107 7.67 12.56 4.00
N THR A 108 6.84 12.57 5.03
CA THR A 108 7.07 13.36 6.24
C THR A 108 8.32 12.89 6.97
N LEU A 109 8.49 11.58 7.13
CA LEU A 109 9.66 11.00 7.78
C LEU A 109 10.96 11.43 7.07
N VAL A 110 11.01 11.23 5.76
CA VAL A 110 12.21 11.48 4.95
C VAL A 110 12.52 12.98 4.86
N ASN A 111 11.52 13.80 4.50
CA ASN A 111 11.76 15.21 4.15
C ASN A 111 11.60 16.19 5.32
N LYS A 112 11.15 15.74 6.49
CA LYS A 112 11.06 16.60 7.69
C LYS A 112 11.84 16.02 8.86
N THR A 113 11.74 14.72 9.10
CA THR A 113 12.44 14.10 10.24
C THR A 113 13.90 13.80 9.90
N MET A 114 14.21 13.44 8.65
CA MET A 114 15.55 13.02 8.21
C MET A 114 16.25 14.02 7.28
N GLU A 115 15.73 15.23 7.14
CA GLU A 115 16.23 16.22 6.17
C GLU A 115 17.64 16.76 6.52
N ASP A 116 18.01 16.74 7.80
CA ASP A 116 19.33 17.17 8.30
C ASP A 116 20.18 15.98 8.79
N THR A 117 21.48 16.02 8.51
CA THR A 117 22.51 15.13 9.05
C THR A 117 22.77 15.32 10.55
N LEU A 118 22.27 16.41 11.15
CA LEU A 118 22.33 16.70 12.60
C LEU A 118 21.21 16.02 13.40
N MET A 119 20.57 14.99 12.84
CA MET A 119 19.50 14.30 13.55
C MET A 119 20.03 13.69 14.85
N THR A 120 19.38 14.02 15.96
CA THR A 120 19.76 13.46 17.27
C THR A 120 19.45 11.97 17.33
N VAL A 121 20.18 11.21 18.16
CA VAL A 121 19.93 9.77 18.41
C VAL A 121 18.46 9.52 18.74
N LYS A 122 17.85 10.37 19.58
CA LYS A 122 16.44 10.27 19.96
C LYS A 122 15.47 10.46 18.77
N GLN A 123 15.77 11.41 17.87
CA GLN A 123 14.97 11.61 16.66
C GLN A 123 15.14 10.43 15.70
N TYR A 124 16.34 9.86 15.61
CA TYR A 124 16.62 8.71 14.75
C TYR A 124 15.89 7.46 15.24
N GLU A 125 15.91 7.17 16.54
CA GLU A 125 15.09 6.10 17.13
C GLU A 125 13.60 6.31 16.87
N THR A 126 13.14 7.57 16.95
CA THR A 126 11.75 7.91 16.63
C THR A 126 11.45 7.65 15.15
N ALA A 127 12.37 7.99 14.24
CA ALA A 127 12.25 7.73 12.82
C ALA A 127 12.12 6.22 12.52
N ILE A 128 12.95 5.40 13.16
CA ILE A 128 12.88 3.93 13.05
C ILE A 128 11.53 3.41 13.53
N LYS A 129 11.05 3.87 14.69
CA LYS A 129 9.74 3.46 15.23
C LYS A 129 8.58 3.83 14.30
N VAL A 130 8.64 5.02 13.70
CA VAL A 130 7.66 5.45 12.69
C VAL A 130 7.72 4.54 11.48
N MET A 131 8.90 4.30 10.91
CA MET A 131 9.06 3.41 9.76
C MET A 131 8.53 2.00 10.05
N HIS A 132 8.88 1.42 11.20
CA HIS A 132 8.41 0.11 11.62
C HIS A 132 6.88 0.04 11.68
N LYS A 133 6.24 1.04 12.30
CA LYS A 133 4.78 1.14 12.36
C LYS A 133 4.16 1.26 10.96
N GLN A 134 4.73 2.09 10.10
CA GLN A 134 4.21 2.30 8.75
C GLN A 134 4.34 1.05 7.87
N LEU A 135 5.44 0.31 7.99
CA LEU A 135 5.62 -0.98 7.31
C LEU A 135 4.57 -2.02 7.75
N LEU A 136 4.29 -2.10 9.06
CA LEU A 136 3.27 -3.01 9.58
C LEU A 136 1.86 -2.62 9.09
N LEU A 137 1.51 -1.34 9.13
CA LEU A 137 0.21 -0.87 8.62
C LEU A 137 0.04 -1.13 7.13
N PHE A 138 1.09 -0.89 6.34
CA PHE A 138 1.10 -1.17 4.91
C PHE A 138 0.90 -2.67 4.62
N HIS A 139 1.63 -3.54 5.34
CA HIS A 139 1.44 -4.98 5.25
C HIS A 139 0.01 -5.40 5.60
N ASN A 140 -0.52 -4.92 6.73
CA ASN A 140 -1.88 -5.27 7.16
C ASN A 140 -2.94 -4.82 6.15
N ALA A 141 -2.77 -3.66 5.53
CA ALA A 141 -3.67 -3.17 4.50
C ALA A 141 -3.67 -4.09 3.26
N ILE A 142 -2.47 -4.50 2.79
CA ILE A 142 -2.34 -5.44 1.67
C ILE A 142 -2.98 -6.78 2.01
N SER A 143 -2.65 -7.36 3.17
CA SER A 143 -3.20 -8.64 3.61
C SER A 143 -4.72 -8.58 3.73
N ALA A 144 -5.28 -7.49 4.26
CA ALA A 144 -6.72 -7.28 4.36
C ALA A 144 -7.40 -7.16 2.99
N TYR A 145 -6.79 -6.45 2.04
CA TYR A 145 -7.30 -6.35 0.67
C TYR A 145 -7.43 -7.73 0.00
N PHE A 146 -6.36 -8.53 0.05
CA PHE A 146 -6.38 -9.86 -0.57
C PHE A 146 -7.30 -10.84 0.16
N ALA A 147 -7.30 -10.84 1.50
CA ALA A 147 -8.19 -11.70 2.28
C ALA A 147 -9.68 -11.36 2.05
N GLY A 148 -10.02 -10.07 2.04
CA GLY A 148 -11.38 -9.62 1.73
C GLY A 148 -11.81 -10.05 0.32
N ASN A 149 -10.97 -9.79 -0.68
CA ASN A 149 -11.25 -10.21 -2.06
C ASN A 149 -11.41 -11.73 -2.19
N GLN A 150 -10.59 -12.52 -1.51
CA GLN A 150 -10.70 -13.99 -1.54
C GLN A 150 -12.06 -14.45 -0.99
N GLN A 151 -12.47 -13.95 0.17
CA GLN A 151 -13.73 -14.36 0.81
C GLN A 151 -14.93 -14.09 -0.08
N GLN A 152 -14.97 -12.94 -0.75
CA GLN A 152 -16.07 -12.65 -1.66
C GLN A 152 -15.96 -13.41 -2.99
N LEU A 153 -14.76 -13.63 -3.53
CA LEU A 153 -14.59 -14.45 -4.74
C LEU A 153 -15.13 -15.87 -4.52
N GLU A 154 -14.87 -16.46 -3.35
CA GLU A 154 -15.42 -17.76 -2.96
C GLU A 154 -16.97 -17.74 -2.91
N GLN A 155 -17.58 -16.62 -2.50
CA GLN A 155 -19.04 -16.46 -2.51
C GLN A 155 -19.58 -16.39 -3.95
N THR A 156 -18.92 -15.64 -4.83
CA THR A 156 -19.31 -15.55 -6.26
C THR A 156 -19.17 -16.91 -6.95
N LEU A 157 -18.08 -17.65 -6.72
CA LEU A 157 -17.88 -18.99 -7.30
C LEU A 157 -18.96 -20.00 -6.88
N LYS A 158 -19.46 -19.90 -5.65
CA LYS A 158 -20.63 -20.70 -5.22
C LYS A 158 -21.87 -20.39 -6.06
N GLN A 159 -22.09 -19.13 -6.41
CA GLN A 159 -23.24 -18.73 -7.24
C GLN A 159 -23.12 -19.27 -8.68
N PHE A 160 -21.91 -19.31 -9.25
CA PHE A 160 -21.67 -19.94 -10.56
C PHE A 160 -22.03 -21.43 -10.56
N ASN A 161 -21.65 -22.17 -9.52
CA ASN A 161 -21.92 -23.62 -9.44
C ASN A 161 -23.38 -23.98 -9.08
N ILE A 162 -24.22 -23.03 -8.67
CA ILE A 162 -25.62 -23.27 -8.30
C ILE A 162 -26.58 -23.16 -9.50
N LYS A 163 -26.15 -22.61 -10.64
CA LYS A 163 -27.00 -22.37 -11.82
C LYS A 163 -27.22 -23.53 -12.77
N LEU A 164 -27.18 -24.77 -12.28
CA LEU A 164 -27.85 -25.86 -13.00
C LEU A 164 -29.37 -25.72 -12.80
N LYS A 165 -30.02 -24.87 -13.62
CA LYS A 165 -31.47 -24.92 -13.79
C LYS A 165 -31.81 -26.29 -14.38
N THR A 166 -32.45 -27.15 -13.61
CA THR A 166 -33.03 -28.40 -14.11
C THR A 166 -34.04 -28.05 -15.21
N PRO A 167 -33.87 -28.49 -16.47
CA PRO A 167 -34.87 -28.27 -17.50
C PRO A 167 -36.10 -29.11 -17.16
N GLY A 168 -37.22 -28.48 -16.78
CA GLY A 168 -38.50 -29.18 -16.62
C GLY A 168 -39.45 -28.74 -15.50
N ALA A 169 -39.12 -27.73 -14.68
CA ALA A 169 -39.96 -27.36 -13.52
C ALA A 169 -41.14 -26.41 -13.82
N GLU A 170 -41.41 -26.08 -15.10
CA GLU A 170 -42.56 -25.25 -15.47
C GLU A 170 -43.32 -25.88 -16.63
N LYS A 171 -44.16 -26.86 -16.30
CA LYS A 171 -45.49 -27.07 -16.90
C LYS A 171 -46.26 -28.02 -15.99
N PRO A 172 -47.46 -27.66 -15.51
CA PRO A 172 -48.35 -28.63 -14.89
C PRO A 172 -48.62 -29.73 -15.92
N SER A 173 -48.64 -30.98 -15.45
CA SER A 173 -49.06 -32.10 -16.28
C SER A 173 -50.51 -31.87 -16.68
N TRP A 174 -50.84 -31.97 -17.97
CA TRP A 174 -52.22 -31.92 -18.48
C TRP A 174 -53.13 -33.01 -17.87
N LEU A 175 -52.55 -33.95 -17.10
CA LEU A 175 -53.25 -34.98 -16.34
C LEU A 175 -53.85 -34.50 -15.00
N GLU A 176 -53.66 -33.22 -14.62
CA GLU A 176 -54.28 -32.65 -13.41
C GLU A 176 -55.66 -31.98 -13.69
N GLU A 177 -56.19 -32.07 -14.92
CA GLU A 177 -57.51 -31.51 -15.31
C GLU A 177 -58.60 -32.58 -15.60
N GLN A 178 -58.68 -33.66 -14.80
CA GLN A 178 -59.84 -34.59 -14.81
C GLN A 178 -60.33 -34.90 -13.40
#